data_AF-K0ILX9-F1
#
_entry.id   AF-K0ILX9-F1
#
_cell.length_a   1.000
_cell.length_b   1.000
_cell.length_c   1.000
_cell.angle_alpha   90.00
_cell.angle_beta   90.00
_cell.angle_gamma   90.00
#
_symmetry.space_group_name_H-M   'P 1'
#
loop_
_entity.id
_entity.type
_entity.pdbx_description
1 polymer ?
#
loop_
_entity_poly.entity_id
_entity_poly.type
_entity_poly.pdbx_seq_one_letter_code
_entity_poly.pdbx_strand_id
1 'polypeptide(L)' 'MGNKPSKCALCGSDLGAFTYRPMPQWNISGIICGQCYDKKLTEHYIAPDRRDVTKR' A
#
# COMPACT_ATOMS: atom_id res chain seq x y z
N MET A 1 1.13 -1.36 30.19
CA MET A 1 0.09 -1.13 29.16
C MET A 1 0.61 -1.61 27.82
N GLY A 2 0.10 -2.73 27.31
CA GLY A 2 0.45 -3.18 25.96
C GLY A 2 -0.22 -2.25 24.94
N ASN A 3 0.56 -1.36 24.33
CA ASN A 3 0.14 -0.67 23.11
C ASN A 3 -0.13 -1.76 22.07
N LYS A 4 -1.39 -2.02 21.74
CA LYS A 4 -1.70 -2.91 20.62
C LYS A 4 -1.19 -2.21 19.36
N PRO A 5 -0.14 -2.73 18.71
CA PRO A 5 0.34 -2.14 17.48
C PRO A 5 -0.82 -2.20 16.49
N SER A 6 -1.12 -1.05 15.88
CA SER A 6 -2.07 -0.99 14.78
C SER A 6 -1.52 -1.90 13.69
N LYS A 7 -2.28 -2.87 13.18
CA LYS A 7 -1.76 -3.81 12.17
C LYS A 7 -2.18 -3.38 10.77
N CYS A 8 -1.26 -3.54 9.81
CA CYS A 8 -1.56 -3.30 8.42
C CYS A 8 -2.65 -4.27 7.93
N ALA A 9 -3.71 -3.75 7.32
CA ALA A 9 -4.79 -4.56 6.77
C ALA A 9 -4.35 -5.43 5.58
N LEU A 10 -3.23 -5.09 4.93
CA LEU A 10 -2.71 -5.81 3.76
C LEU A 10 -1.64 -6.84 4.12
N CYS A 11 -0.65 -6.48 4.95
CA CYS A 11 0.48 -7.34 5.27
C CYS A 11 0.52 -7.82 6.72
N GLY A 12 -0.38 -7.35 7.58
CA GLY A 12 -0.42 -7.70 9.00
C GLY A 12 0.72 -7.14 9.85
N SER A 13 1.67 -6.40 9.26
CA SER A 13 2.81 -5.82 9.96
C SER A 13 2.40 -4.76 10.99
N ASP A 14 3.19 -4.65 12.04
CA ASP A 14 3.01 -3.66 13.10
C ASP A 14 3.24 -2.24 12.55
N LEU A 15 2.14 -1.50 12.42
CA LEU A 15 2.15 -0.07 12.16
C LEU A 15 2.50 0.62 13.47
N GLY A 16 3.65 1.28 13.47
CA GLY A 16 4.02 2.23 14.51
C GLY A 16 3.23 3.54 14.36
N ALA A 17 3.91 4.68 14.40
CA ALA A 17 3.28 5.99 14.26
C ALA A 17 2.77 6.29 12.84
N PHE A 18 3.29 5.59 11.81
CA PHE A 18 2.99 5.88 10.40
C PHE A 18 1.92 4.93 9.86
N THR A 19 0.69 5.43 9.82
CA THR A 19 -0.46 4.71 9.24
C THR A 19 -1.03 5.53 8.09
N TYR A 20 -1.35 4.87 6.99
CA TYR A 20 -1.90 5.50 5.80
C TYR A 20 -3.34 5.04 5.61
N ARG A 21 -4.23 6.00 5.32
CA ARG A 21 -5.61 5.70 4.96
C ARG A 21 -5.66 5.41 3.45
N PRO A 22 -6.06 4.20 3.03
CA PRO A 22 -6.25 3.89 1.62
C PRO A 22 -7.35 4.79 1.03
N MET A 23 -7.24 5.07 -0.27
CA MET A 23 -8.26 5.84 -0.96
C MET A 23 -9.57 5.04 -1.05
N PRO A 24 -10.74 5.70 -0.98
CA PRO A 24 -12.04 5.01 -1.04
C PRO A 24 -12.23 4.25 -2.36
N GLN A 25 -11.60 4.71 -3.44
CA GLN A 25 -11.62 4.04 -4.75
C GLN A 25 -10.97 2.64 -4.74
N TRP A 26 -10.09 2.33 -3.78
CA TRP A 26 -9.48 1.00 -3.68
C TRP A 26 -10.36 -0.02 -2.95
N ASN A 27 -11.49 0.41 -2.37
CA ASN A 27 -12.40 -0.44 -1.60
C ASN A 27 -11.72 -1.19 -0.43
N ILE A 28 -10.64 -0.61 0.14
CA ILE A 28 -9.93 -1.18 1.27
C ILE A 28 -10.43 -0.50 2.54
N SER A 29 -11.08 -1.26 3.43
CA SER A 29 -11.40 -0.80 4.78
C SER A 29 -10.29 -1.18 5.75
N GLY A 30 -9.56 -0.17 6.23
CA GLY A 30 -8.50 -0.36 7.22
C GLY A 30 -7.39 0.68 7.11
N ILE A 31 -6.37 0.52 7.94
CA ILE A 31 -5.11 1.27 7.87
C ILE A 31 -4.02 0.38 7.26
N ILE A 32 -3.19 0.98 6.41
CA ILE A 32 -2.10 0.27 5.75
C ILE A 32 -0.77 0.97 6.00
N CYS A 33 0.33 0.22 5.89
CA CYS A 33 1.66 0.79 6.00
C CYS A 33 2.02 1.57 4.72
N GLY A 34 2.97 2.50 4.83
CA GLY A 34 3.43 3.28 3.67
C GLY A 34 3.93 2.39 2.53
N GLN A 35 4.56 1.26 2.85
CA GLN A 35 5.03 0.30 1.84
C GLN A 35 3.89 -0.37 1.07
N CYS A 36 2.80 -0.73 1.76
CA CYS A 36 1.63 -1.31 1.11
C CYS A 36 0.85 -0.24 0.33
N TYR A 37 0.79 0.99 0.84
CA TYR A 37 0.17 2.12 0.16
C TYR A 37 0.88 2.42 -1.17
N ASP A 38 2.22 2.47 -1.17
CA ASP A 38 3.04 2.70 -2.36
C ASP A 38 2.94 1.57 -3.38
N LYS A 39 2.97 0.30 -2.93
CA LYS A 39 2.72 -0.86 -3.80
C LYS A 39 1.34 -0.80 -4.46
N LYS A 40 0.30 -0.46 -3.69
CA LYS A 40 -1.08 -0.38 -4.20
C LYS A 40 -1.23 0.79 -5.18
N LEU A 41 -0.59 1.92 -4.91
CA LEU A 41 -0.49 3.05 -5.83
C LEU A 41 0.18 2.65 -7.13
N THR A 42 1.36 2.02 -7.03
CA THR A 42 2.12 1.56 -8.18
C THR A 42 1.27 0.59 -8.99
N GLU A 43 0.64 -0.41 -8.38
CA GLU A 43 -0.21 -1.38 -9.10
C GLU A 43 -1.45 -0.74 -9.75
N HIS A 44 -2.11 0.22 -9.08
CA HIS A 44 -3.33 0.84 -9.61
C HIS A 44 -3.09 1.96 -10.63
N TYR A 45 -2.03 2.75 -10.45
CA TYR A 45 -1.74 3.92 -11.30
C TYR A 45 -0.59 3.68 -12.28
N ILE A 46 0.43 2.93 -11.86
CA ILE A 46 1.55 2.50 -12.69
C ILE A 46 1.26 1.06 -13.12
N ALA A 47 0.26 0.91 -13.98
CA ALA A 47 0.31 -0.22 -14.89
C ALA A 47 1.67 -0.13 -15.62
N PRO A 48 2.48 -1.20 -15.69
CA PRO A 48 3.63 -1.18 -16.57
C PRO A 48 3.07 -1.02 -17.99
N ASP A 49 3.04 0.21 -18.49
CA ASP A 49 2.99 0.49 -19.92
C ASP A 49 4.25 -0.20 -20.46
N ARG A 50 4.07 -1.48 -20.85
CA ARG A 50 5.07 -2.27 -21.55
C ARG A 50 5.22 -1.68 -22.94
N ARG A 51 5.66 -0.43 -23.05
CA ARG A 51 6.43 -0.02 -24.21
C ARG A 51 7.84 -0.49 -23.94
N ASP A 52 8.05 -1.75 -24.28
CA ASP A 52 9.23 -2.24 -24.96
C ASP A 52 10.19 -1.10 -25.37
N VAL A 53 11.10 -0.69 -24.47
CA VAL A 53 12.23 0.21 -24.79
C VAL A 53 13.47 -0.61 -25.12
N THR A 54 13.28 -1.85 -25.59
CA THR A 54 14.35 -2.71 -26.08
C THR A 54 14.05 -3.15 -27.51
N LYS A 55 13.66 -2.19 -28.36
CA LYS A 55 13.94 -2.33 -29.79
C LYS A 55 15.28 -1.67 -30.08
N ARG A 56 16.30 -2.50 -29.86
CA ARG A 56 17.67 -2.35 -30.33
C ARG A 56 17.71 -2.12 -31.85
#